data_AF-A0A357B1X6-F1
#
_entry.id   AF-A0A357B1X6-F1
#
_cell.length_a   1.000
_cell.length_b   1.000
_cell.length_c   1.000
_cell.angle_alpha   90.00
_cell.angle_beta   90.00
_cell.angle_gamma   90.00
#
_symmetry.space_group_name_H-M   'P 1'
#
loop_
_entity.id
_entity.type
_entity.pdbx_description
1 polymer ?
#
loop_
_entity_poly.entity_id
_entity_poly.type
_entity_poly.pdbx_seq_one_letter_code
_entity_poly.pdbx_strand_id
1 'polypeptide(L)'
;GFAPDSWDALNRAMKEKGYTERELTEAALVRPGKKGGVYDTFRNRLMFPVIDVRGNVTGFSGRALGDGEPKYLNSPETAVFSKSHQLFALNLAKKSKSGYIILVEGNIDVVTLHQAGFDNTVASLGTSLTQEQARLLSRYTNEIVIAYDADEAGKKAAQRAITLLEKLEMKVRVLTVQGAKDPDEYLRAKGADAFRNLLEKSENHIEYRLQAITGKYDLSVDEEKVAFLREATDLIAALPGAVEREVYAMRAAAMSGVSAEAVTGEVARRRKRKMARARREMEREILRPARTAQPRTGGIRYENLRSAAAEEGVIRLLYLDPALFLGLDGLEETDFSSPELWRIYVRMRERADTGGILSVAAMSEALGPEGAALLTDILQKPESAANGKRALEDYIDIIKTENAAPGTTPEDMLAYRDKQRSKLKEKKGYGG
;
A
#
# COMPACT_ATOMS: atom_id res chain seq x y z
N GLY A 1 -30.78 -8.92 -15.88
CA GLY A 1 -31.29 -10.02 -16.74
C GLY A 1 -31.79 -11.17 -15.87
N PHE A 2 -32.24 -12.28 -16.47
CA PHE A 2 -32.70 -13.47 -15.74
C PHE A 2 -32.11 -14.73 -16.38
N ALA A 3 -31.52 -15.61 -15.55
CA ALA A 3 -31.11 -16.95 -15.94
C ALA A 3 -32.25 -17.91 -15.61
N PRO A 4 -32.90 -18.56 -16.60
CA PRO A 4 -34.00 -19.48 -16.37
C PRO A 4 -33.64 -20.64 -15.44
N ASP A 5 -34.65 -21.26 -14.84
CA ASP A 5 -34.49 -22.50 -14.08
C ASP A 5 -34.36 -23.70 -15.05
N SER A 6 -33.21 -23.78 -15.71
CA SER A 6 -32.88 -24.85 -16.65
C SER A 6 -31.42 -25.25 -16.52
N TRP A 7 -31.12 -26.51 -16.78
CA TRP A 7 -29.77 -27.05 -16.74
C TRP A 7 -28.93 -26.73 -17.98
N ASP A 8 -29.55 -26.39 -19.11
CA ASP A 8 -28.86 -26.29 -20.40
C ASP A 8 -29.38 -25.19 -21.35
N ALA A 9 -30.24 -24.29 -20.87
CA ALA A 9 -30.88 -23.30 -21.72
C ALA A 9 -29.86 -22.36 -22.39
N LEU A 10 -28.87 -21.88 -21.62
CA LEU A 10 -27.77 -21.07 -22.15
C LEU A 10 -26.89 -21.90 -23.08
N ASN A 11 -26.51 -23.13 -22.66
CA ASN A 11 -25.68 -24.01 -23.47
C ASN A 11 -26.28 -24.26 -24.86
N ARG A 12 -27.57 -24.63 -24.95
CA ARG A 12 -28.26 -24.82 -26.25
C ARG A 12 -28.30 -23.53 -27.06
N ALA A 13 -28.74 -22.43 -26.45
CA ALA A 13 -28.86 -21.15 -27.15
C ALA A 13 -27.51 -20.63 -27.69
N MET A 14 -26.41 -20.90 -26.99
CA MET A 14 -25.07 -20.50 -27.43
C MET A 14 -24.50 -21.45 -28.48
N LYS A 15 -24.76 -22.76 -28.38
CA LYS A 15 -24.39 -23.73 -29.44
C LYS A 15 -25.13 -23.44 -30.76
N GLU A 16 -26.41 -23.07 -30.70
CA GLU A 16 -27.18 -22.62 -31.88
C GLU A 16 -26.58 -21.37 -32.54
N LYS A 17 -25.86 -20.54 -31.77
CA LYS A 17 -25.11 -19.38 -32.28
C LYS A 17 -23.70 -19.71 -32.76
N GLY A 18 -23.30 -20.99 -32.74
CA GLY A 18 -22.00 -21.45 -33.20
C GLY A 18 -20.88 -21.44 -32.16
N TYR A 19 -21.18 -21.16 -30.88
CA TYR A 19 -20.17 -21.25 -29.82
C TYR A 19 -19.91 -22.70 -29.42
N THR A 20 -18.65 -23.01 -29.19
CA THR A 20 -18.21 -24.32 -28.75
C THR A 20 -18.39 -24.49 -27.23
N GLU A 21 -18.54 -25.73 -26.80
CA GLU A 21 -18.59 -26.05 -25.37
C GLU A 21 -17.31 -25.64 -24.63
N ARG A 22 -16.16 -25.70 -25.32
CA ARG A 22 -14.87 -25.25 -24.79
C ARG A 22 -14.89 -23.76 -24.46
N GLU A 23 -15.33 -22.92 -25.40
CA GLU A 23 -15.44 -21.47 -25.18
C GLU A 23 -16.38 -21.13 -24.02
N LEU A 24 -17.53 -21.81 -23.93
CA LEU A 24 -18.47 -21.61 -22.83
C LEU A 24 -17.89 -22.01 -21.47
N THR A 25 -17.07 -23.07 -21.45
CA THR A 25 -16.38 -23.53 -20.24
C THR A 25 -15.26 -22.55 -19.83
N GLU A 26 -14.46 -22.08 -20.79
CA GLU A 26 -13.39 -21.09 -20.57
C GLU A 26 -13.95 -19.73 -20.10
N ALA A 27 -15.13 -19.34 -20.59
CA ALA A 27 -15.88 -18.17 -20.10
C ALA A 27 -16.63 -18.42 -18.79
N ALA A 28 -16.55 -19.64 -18.25
CA ALA A 28 -17.24 -20.10 -17.04
C ALA A 28 -18.77 -19.94 -17.06
N LEU A 29 -19.36 -19.96 -18.26
CA LEU A 29 -20.80 -19.92 -18.46
C LEU A 29 -21.46 -21.29 -18.29
N VAL A 30 -20.69 -22.35 -18.48
CA VAL A 30 -21.08 -23.74 -18.19
C VAL A 30 -20.04 -24.42 -17.29
N ARG A 31 -20.45 -25.49 -16.61
CA ARG A 31 -19.60 -26.33 -15.75
C ARG A 31 -19.71 -27.80 -16.13
N PRO A 32 -18.66 -28.60 -15.94
CA PRO A 32 -18.71 -30.04 -16.21
C PRO A 32 -19.66 -30.76 -15.26
N GLY A 33 -20.49 -31.63 -15.81
CA GLY A 33 -21.39 -32.52 -15.07
C GLY A 33 -20.66 -33.74 -14.48
N LYS A 34 -21.19 -34.29 -13.38
CA LYS A 34 -20.59 -35.48 -12.72
C LYS A 34 -20.59 -36.74 -13.58
N LYS A 35 -21.52 -36.86 -14.53
CA LYS A 35 -21.71 -38.04 -15.40
C LYS A 35 -21.27 -37.77 -16.85
N GLY A 36 -20.46 -36.73 -17.08
CA GLY A 36 -20.14 -36.22 -18.42
C GLY A 36 -21.08 -35.10 -18.87
N GLY A 37 -20.69 -34.43 -19.96
CA GLY A 37 -21.36 -33.23 -20.47
C GLY A 37 -21.16 -31.99 -19.60
N VAL A 38 -21.89 -30.93 -19.91
CA VAL A 38 -21.86 -29.65 -19.18
C VAL A 38 -23.26 -29.19 -18.81
N TYR A 39 -23.36 -28.30 -17.83
CA TYR A 39 -24.58 -27.62 -17.43
C TYR A 39 -24.33 -26.13 -17.18
N ASP A 40 -25.38 -25.31 -17.30
CA ASP A 40 -25.31 -23.86 -17.14
C ASP A 40 -24.85 -23.46 -15.73
N THR A 41 -23.87 -22.56 -15.63
CA THR A 41 -23.35 -22.09 -14.33
C THR A 41 -24.42 -21.38 -13.50
N PHE A 42 -25.22 -20.53 -14.15
CA PHE A 42 -26.26 -19.72 -13.52
C PHE A 42 -27.64 -20.26 -13.87
N ARG A 43 -28.46 -20.57 -12.87
CA ARG A 43 -29.78 -21.18 -13.04
C ARG A 43 -30.75 -20.64 -12.00
N ASN A 44 -31.93 -20.22 -12.43
CA ASN A 44 -32.93 -19.55 -11.60
C ASN A 44 -32.37 -18.35 -10.81
N ARG A 45 -31.71 -17.42 -11.53
CA ARG A 45 -31.03 -16.27 -10.91
C ARG A 45 -31.36 -14.95 -11.58
N LEU A 46 -31.52 -13.91 -10.76
CA LEU A 46 -31.41 -12.53 -11.22
C LEU A 46 -29.96 -12.24 -11.59
N MET A 47 -29.72 -11.80 -12.82
CA MET A 47 -28.39 -11.66 -13.41
C MET A 47 -27.94 -10.20 -13.51
N PHE A 48 -26.77 -9.92 -12.95
CA PHE A 48 -26.06 -8.64 -12.98
C PHE A 48 -24.77 -8.80 -13.80
N PRO A 49 -24.67 -8.20 -14.99
CA PRO A 49 -23.43 -8.25 -15.78
C PRO A 49 -22.33 -7.46 -15.07
N VAL A 50 -21.13 -8.02 -15.00
CA VAL A 50 -19.93 -7.29 -14.60
C VAL A 50 -19.30 -6.72 -15.85
N ILE A 51 -19.18 -5.40 -15.90
CA ILE A 51 -18.75 -4.65 -17.07
C ILE A 51 -17.43 -3.96 -16.76
N ASP A 52 -16.42 -4.19 -17.60
CA ASP A 52 -15.12 -3.55 -17.44
C ASP A 52 -15.19 -2.03 -17.72
N VAL A 53 -14.10 -1.32 -17.44
CA VAL A 53 -14.02 0.13 -17.68
C VAL A 53 -14.12 0.51 -19.17
N ARG A 54 -13.99 -0.43 -20.11
CA ARG A 54 -14.13 -0.22 -21.56
C ARG A 54 -15.56 -0.46 -22.04
N GLY A 55 -16.42 -1.07 -21.23
CA GLY A 55 -17.81 -1.38 -21.56
C GLY A 55 -18.07 -2.82 -21.97
N ASN A 56 -17.07 -3.72 -21.86
CA ASN A 56 -17.24 -5.13 -22.19
C ASN A 56 -17.81 -5.90 -21.00
N VAL A 57 -18.75 -6.82 -21.26
CA VAL A 57 -19.22 -7.77 -20.24
C VAL A 57 -18.15 -8.84 -20.07
N THR A 58 -17.53 -8.88 -18.90
CA THR A 58 -16.41 -9.79 -18.57
C THR A 58 -16.87 -10.97 -17.72
N GLY A 59 -17.94 -10.81 -16.94
CA GLY A 59 -18.48 -11.85 -16.09
C GLY A 59 -19.88 -11.49 -15.60
N PHE A 60 -20.38 -12.28 -14.66
CA PHE A 60 -21.72 -12.11 -14.10
C PHE A 60 -21.73 -12.32 -12.59
N SER A 61 -22.63 -11.62 -11.91
CA SER A 61 -23.09 -11.94 -10.58
C SER A 61 -24.57 -12.34 -10.66
N GLY A 62 -24.94 -13.43 -10.00
CA GLY A 62 -26.28 -14.00 -10.03
C GLY A 62 -26.83 -14.18 -8.62
N ARG A 63 -27.95 -13.52 -8.31
CA ARG A 63 -28.70 -13.73 -7.07
C ARG A 63 -29.74 -14.81 -7.28
N ALA A 64 -29.76 -15.84 -6.43
CA ALA A 64 -30.77 -16.89 -6.48
C ALA A 64 -32.19 -16.34 -6.28
N LEU A 65 -33.15 -16.87 -7.04
CA LEU A 65 -34.58 -16.71 -6.80
C LEU A 65 -35.09 -17.97 -6.11
N GLY A 66 -35.76 -17.84 -4.96
CA GLY A 66 -36.11 -18.96 -4.10
C GLY A 66 -34.93 -19.49 -3.27
N ASP A 67 -34.90 -20.79 -3.00
CA ASP A 67 -33.98 -21.43 -2.04
C ASP A 67 -32.65 -21.91 -2.65
N GLY A 68 -32.22 -21.30 -3.76
CA GLY A 68 -31.00 -21.70 -4.46
C GLY A 68 -29.72 -21.26 -3.73
N GLU A 69 -28.81 -22.21 -3.45
CA GLU A 69 -27.51 -21.93 -2.83
C GLU A 69 -26.36 -21.91 -3.86
N PRO A 70 -25.35 -21.01 -3.73
CA PRO A 70 -25.29 -19.90 -2.77
C PRO A 70 -26.28 -18.78 -3.12
N LYS A 71 -26.72 -17.99 -2.13
CA LYS A 71 -27.60 -16.81 -2.35
C LYS A 71 -27.08 -15.86 -3.43
N TYR A 72 -25.77 -15.60 -3.44
CA TYR A 72 -25.07 -14.88 -4.50
C TYR A 72 -23.98 -15.76 -5.11
N LEU A 73 -23.94 -15.81 -6.44
CA LEU A 73 -22.94 -16.54 -7.21
C LEU A 73 -22.25 -15.57 -8.17
N ASN A 74 -20.93 -15.45 -8.07
CA ASN A 74 -20.14 -14.69 -9.04
C ASN A 74 -19.45 -15.65 -10.01
N SER A 75 -19.24 -15.21 -11.26
CA SER A 75 -18.34 -15.88 -12.19
C SER A 75 -17.00 -16.20 -11.50
N PRO A 76 -16.39 -17.37 -11.71
CA PRO A 76 -15.01 -17.62 -11.30
C PRO A 76 -14.04 -16.78 -12.15
N GLU A 77 -12.76 -16.78 -11.79
CA GLU A 77 -11.71 -16.12 -12.59
C GLU A 77 -11.67 -16.71 -14.01
N THR A 78 -11.50 -15.85 -15.01
CA THR A 78 -11.34 -16.23 -16.43
C THR A 78 -10.27 -15.36 -17.09
N ALA A 79 -9.93 -15.64 -18.35
CA ALA A 79 -8.97 -14.81 -19.10
C ALA A 79 -9.41 -13.33 -19.23
N VAL A 80 -10.71 -13.04 -19.11
CA VAL A 80 -11.27 -11.68 -19.24
C VAL A 80 -11.83 -11.12 -17.94
N PHE A 81 -11.93 -11.93 -16.89
CA PHE A 81 -12.52 -11.53 -15.62
C PHE A 81 -11.63 -11.89 -14.44
N SER A 82 -11.30 -10.86 -13.65
CA SER A 82 -10.64 -11.03 -12.36
C SER A 82 -11.33 -10.23 -11.28
N LYS A 83 -11.80 -10.91 -10.22
CA LYS A 83 -12.51 -10.29 -9.10
C LYS A 83 -11.65 -9.25 -8.40
N SER A 84 -10.35 -9.53 -8.27
CA SER A 84 -9.39 -8.65 -7.60
C SER A 84 -9.04 -7.40 -8.39
N HIS A 85 -9.43 -7.30 -9.68
CA HIS A 85 -9.08 -6.17 -10.54
C HIS A 85 -10.29 -5.37 -11.03
N GLN A 86 -11.50 -5.80 -10.69
CA GLN A 86 -12.73 -5.18 -11.17
C GLN A 86 -13.63 -4.77 -10.00
N LEU A 87 -14.36 -3.68 -10.19
CA LEU A 87 -15.39 -3.19 -9.28
C LEU A 87 -16.70 -3.11 -10.06
N PHE A 88 -17.77 -3.58 -9.44
CA PHE A 88 -19.11 -3.51 -10.01
C PHE A 88 -19.52 -2.04 -10.22
N ALA A 89 -20.14 -1.76 -11.37
CA ALA A 89 -20.62 -0.44 -11.80
C ALA A 89 -19.56 0.67 -11.97
N LEU A 90 -18.26 0.39 -11.87
CA LEU A 90 -17.23 1.41 -12.10
C LEU A 90 -17.29 2.00 -13.52
N ASN A 91 -17.72 1.20 -14.50
CA ASN A 91 -17.97 1.64 -15.87
C ASN A 91 -19.01 2.78 -15.96
N LEU A 92 -19.94 2.83 -15.01
CA LEU A 92 -20.96 3.87 -14.86
C LEU A 92 -20.43 4.99 -13.95
N ALA A 93 -19.98 4.65 -12.74
CA ALA A 93 -19.57 5.60 -11.71
C ALA A 93 -18.42 6.51 -12.13
N LYS A 94 -17.52 6.05 -13.02
CA LYS A 94 -16.44 6.89 -13.58
C LYS A 94 -16.93 8.13 -14.35
N LYS A 95 -18.21 8.18 -14.74
CA LYS A 95 -18.81 9.31 -15.46
C LYS A 95 -19.49 10.31 -14.52
N SER A 96 -19.63 9.97 -13.24
CA SER A 96 -20.29 10.83 -12.26
C SER A 96 -19.49 12.12 -12.03
N LYS A 97 -20.21 13.19 -11.68
CA LYS A 97 -19.63 14.50 -11.34
C LYS A 97 -19.49 14.72 -9.83
N SER A 98 -19.80 13.72 -9.00
CA SER A 98 -19.89 13.86 -7.55
C SER A 98 -18.55 14.16 -6.84
N GLY A 99 -17.41 14.10 -7.53
CA GLY A 99 -16.08 14.35 -6.97
C GLY A 99 -15.53 13.22 -6.08
N TYR A 100 -16.39 12.35 -5.55
CA TYR A 100 -16.06 11.17 -4.75
C TYR A 100 -16.78 9.93 -5.27
N ILE A 101 -16.31 8.74 -4.89
CA ILE A 101 -16.97 7.44 -5.15
C ILE A 101 -17.48 6.84 -3.84
N ILE A 102 -18.69 6.29 -3.85
CA ILE A 102 -19.25 5.55 -2.73
C ILE A 102 -18.91 4.06 -2.92
N LEU A 103 -18.24 3.45 -1.95
CA LEU A 103 -17.84 2.05 -1.97
C LEU A 103 -18.73 1.23 -1.03
N VAL A 104 -19.54 0.33 -1.59
CA VAL A 104 -20.44 -0.58 -0.87
C VAL A 104 -20.01 -2.05 -1.05
N GLU A 105 -20.65 -2.98 -0.33
CA GLU A 105 -20.29 -4.41 -0.38
C GLU A 105 -21.00 -5.17 -1.51
N GLY A 106 -22.28 -4.89 -1.75
CA GLY A 106 -23.13 -5.64 -2.64
C GLY A 106 -23.44 -4.93 -3.96
N ASN A 107 -23.65 -5.71 -5.02
CA ASN A 107 -24.17 -5.19 -6.28
C ASN A 107 -25.61 -4.67 -6.18
N ILE A 108 -26.42 -5.20 -5.26
CA ILE A 108 -27.78 -4.70 -5.01
C ILE A 108 -27.73 -3.30 -4.39
N ASP A 109 -26.86 -3.06 -3.42
CA ASP A 109 -26.70 -1.74 -2.80
C ASP A 109 -26.36 -0.70 -3.87
N VAL A 110 -25.48 -1.05 -4.82
CA VAL A 110 -25.16 -0.19 -5.97
C VAL A 110 -26.40 0.10 -6.80
N VAL A 111 -27.21 -0.91 -7.12
CA VAL A 111 -28.42 -0.72 -7.93
C VAL A 111 -29.44 0.16 -7.20
N THR A 112 -29.68 -0.06 -5.90
CA THR A 112 -30.60 0.76 -5.11
C THR A 112 -30.09 2.20 -5.01
N LEU A 113 -28.80 2.40 -4.75
CA LEU A 113 -28.21 3.73 -4.64
C LEU A 113 -28.23 4.47 -5.98
N HIS A 114 -27.92 3.80 -7.09
CA HIS A 114 -28.06 4.36 -8.44
C HIS A 114 -29.51 4.76 -8.72
N GLN A 115 -30.47 3.91 -8.35
CA GLN A 115 -31.91 4.21 -8.49
C GLN A 115 -32.35 5.44 -7.68
N ALA A 116 -31.68 5.72 -6.57
CA ALA A 116 -31.88 6.91 -5.74
C ALA A 116 -31.04 8.14 -6.18
N GLY A 117 -30.31 8.04 -7.29
CA GLY A 117 -29.55 9.14 -7.88
C GLY A 117 -28.09 9.23 -7.46
N PHE A 118 -27.56 8.23 -6.75
CA PHE A 118 -26.14 8.14 -6.39
C PHE A 118 -25.39 7.33 -7.46
N ASP A 119 -25.21 7.94 -8.64
CA ASP A 119 -24.56 7.29 -9.80
C ASP A 119 -23.06 7.01 -9.61
N ASN A 120 -22.44 7.55 -8.56
CA ASN A 120 -21.05 7.39 -8.16
C ASN A 120 -20.79 6.18 -7.24
N THR A 121 -21.75 5.26 -7.07
CA THR A 121 -21.57 4.07 -6.23
C THR A 121 -20.95 2.89 -6.99
N VAL A 122 -20.04 2.16 -6.34
CA VAL A 122 -19.41 0.92 -6.82
C VAL A 122 -19.35 -0.13 -5.72
N ALA A 123 -19.20 -1.41 -6.07
CA ALA A 123 -19.03 -2.50 -5.11
C ALA A 123 -17.89 -3.45 -5.44
N SER A 124 -17.32 -4.09 -4.40
CA SER A 124 -16.44 -5.24 -4.56
C SER A 124 -17.25 -6.50 -4.91
N LEU A 125 -16.66 -7.43 -5.66
CA LEU A 125 -17.38 -8.58 -6.23
C LEU A 125 -17.32 -9.80 -5.30
N GLY A 126 -17.86 -9.65 -4.08
CA GLY A 126 -17.91 -10.72 -3.07
C GLY A 126 -16.56 -10.99 -2.41
N THR A 127 -15.70 -9.97 -2.33
CA THR A 127 -14.41 -9.99 -1.64
C THR A 127 -14.22 -8.69 -0.87
N SER A 128 -13.31 -8.67 0.10
CA SER A 128 -12.79 -7.40 0.61
C SER A 128 -12.12 -6.60 -0.51
N LEU A 129 -12.09 -5.27 -0.38
CA LEU A 129 -11.35 -4.39 -1.29
C LEU A 129 -9.89 -4.85 -1.41
N THR A 130 -9.42 -5.01 -2.64
CA THR A 130 -8.03 -5.40 -2.94
C THR A 130 -7.15 -4.18 -3.18
N GLN A 131 -5.83 -4.38 -3.16
CA GLN A 131 -4.87 -3.31 -3.47
C GLN A 131 -5.01 -2.84 -4.93
N GLU A 132 -5.29 -3.76 -5.85
CA GLU A 132 -5.47 -3.51 -7.28
C GLU A 132 -6.76 -2.73 -7.53
N GLN A 133 -7.85 -3.04 -6.84
CA GLN A 133 -9.10 -2.26 -6.87
C GLN A 133 -8.89 -0.85 -6.28
N ALA A 134 -8.17 -0.73 -5.17
CA ALA A 134 -7.86 0.57 -4.57
C ALA A 134 -7.02 1.44 -5.54
N ARG A 135 -6.00 0.86 -6.18
CA ARG A 135 -5.22 1.51 -7.25
C ARG A 135 -6.04 1.86 -8.48
N LEU A 136 -7.09 1.09 -8.78
CA LEU A 136 -8.01 1.39 -9.87
C LEU A 136 -8.87 2.60 -9.52
N LEU A 137 -9.42 2.65 -8.31
CA LEU A 137 -10.21 3.78 -7.80
C LEU A 137 -9.41 5.09 -7.80
N SER A 138 -8.14 5.05 -7.38
CA SER A 138 -7.28 6.24 -7.32
C SER A 138 -7.03 6.91 -8.67
N ARG A 139 -7.34 6.26 -9.80
CA ARG A 139 -7.27 6.85 -11.14
C ARG A 139 -8.47 7.73 -11.48
N TYR A 140 -9.58 7.60 -10.75
CA TYR A 140 -10.85 8.26 -11.06
C TYR A 140 -11.24 9.33 -10.04
N THR A 141 -10.86 9.16 -8.78
CA THR A 141 -11.10 10.14 -7.72
C THR A 141 -9.98 10.06 -6.69
N ASN A 142 -9.79 11.15 -5.95
CA ASN A 142 -8.94 11.18 -4.76
C ASN A 142 -9.74 10.99 -3.46
N GLU A 143 -11.06 10.80 -3.53
CA GLU A 143 -11.95 10.72 -2.37
C GLU A 143 -12.92 9.53 -2.45
N ILE A 144 -12.91 8.70 -1.40
CA ILE A 144 -13.79 7.54 -1.26
C ILE A 144 -14.63 7.66 0.01
N VAL A 145 -15.92 7.38 -0.13
CA VAL A 145 -16.84 7.20 1.00
C VAL A 145 -17.13 5.71 1.14
N ILE A 146 -16.66 5.10 2.21
CA ILE A 146 -16.95 3.69 2.52
C ILE A 146 -18.32 3.63 3.18
N ALA A 147 -19.25 2.88 2.60
CA ALA A 147 -20.60 2.65 3.10
C ALA A 147 -20.84 1.13 3.17
N TYR A 148 -20.25 0.50 4.17
CA TYR A 148 -20.34 -0.94 4.41
C TYR A 148 -21.39 -1.27 5.46
N ASP A 149 -21.69 -2.55 5.63
CA ASP A 149 -22.70 -3.01 6.57
C ASP A 149 -22.28 -2.67 8.02
N ALA A 150 -23.27 -2.39 8.86
CA ALA A 150 -23.04 -2.01 10.26
C ALA A 150 -22.64 -3.19 11.16
N ASP A 151 -22.53 -4.40 10.61
CA ASP A 151 -22.14 -5.60 11.34
C ASP A 151 -20.61 -5.70 11.56
N GLU A 152 -20.18 -6.69 12.33
CA GLU A 152 -18.75 -6.87 12.64
C GLU A 152 -17.91 -7.26 11.42
N ALA A 153 -18.50 -7.88 10.39
CA ALA A 153 -17.79 -8.21 9.17
C ALA A 153 -17.54 -6.96 8.32
N GLY A 154 -18.57 -6.11 8.17
CA GLY A 154 -18.53 -4.83 7.46
C GLY A 154 -17.59 -3.83 8.13
N LYS A 155 -17.62 -3.70 9.47
CA LYS A 155 -16.65 -2.87 10.21
C LYS A 155 -15.20 -3.31 9.97
N LYS A 156 -14.93 -4.62 10.00
CA LYS A 156 -13.60 -5.17 9.71
C LYS A 156 -13.20 -4.94 8.24
N ALA A 157 -14.14 -5.06 7.31
CA ALA A 157 -13.91 -4.77 5.90
C ALA A 157 -13.58 -3.29 5.68
N ALA A 158 -14.30 -2.39 6.35
CA ALA A 158 -14.08 -0.94 6.30
C ALA A 158 -12.68 -0.60 6.82
N GLN A 159 -12.27 -1.18 7.95
CA GLN A 159 -10.92 -0.97 8.51
C GLN A 159 -9.80 -1.41 7.55
N ARG A 160 -9.99 -2.52 6.84
CA ARG A 160 -9.05 -2.98 5.81
C ARG A 160 -9.03 -2.02 4.62
N ALA A 161 -10.19 -1.58 4.16
CA ALA A 161 -10.31 -0.65 3.04
C ALA A 161 -9.66 0.71 3.37
N ILE A 162 -9.92 1.27 4.56
CA ILE A 162 -9.26 2.49 5.06
C ILE A 162 -7.75 2.36 4.95
N THR A 163 -7.18 1.28 5.51
CA THR A 163 -5.72 1.06 5.52
C THR A 163 -5.13 0.98 4.11
N LEU A 164 -5.85 0.41 3.14
CA LEU A 164 -5.41 0.32 1.75
C LEU A 164 -5.45 1.68 1.05
N LEU A 165 -6.52 2.42 1.24
CA LEU A 165 -6.75 3.73 0.61
C LEU A 165 -5.83 4.81 1.21
N GLU A 166 -5.56 4.77 2.51
CA GLU A 166 -4.59 5.67 3.18
C GLU A 166 -3.17 5.51 2.59
N LYS A 167 -2.74 4.28 2.27
CA LYS A 167 -1.44 4.02 1.64
C LYS A 167 -1.31 4.62 0.23
N LEU A 168 -2.45 4.92 -0.40
CA LEU A 168 -2.53 5.60 -1.69
C LEU A 168 -2.78 7.11 -1.54
N GLU A 169 -2.66 7.65 -0.32
CA GLU A 169 -2.88 9.06 0.02
C GLU A 169 -4.27 9.57 -0.38
N MET A 170 -5.26 8.68 -0.44
CA MET A 170 -6.65 9.04 -0.77
C MET A 170 -7.36 9.61 0.45
N LYS A 171 -8.27 10.56 0.23
CA LYS A 171 -9.21 11.03 1.25
C LYS A 171 -10.26 9.95 1.48
N VAL A 172 -10.38 9.50 2.72
CA VAL A 172 -11.35 8.46 3.10
C VAL A 172 -12.33 9.01 4.12
N ARG A 173 -13.61 8.91 3.77
CA ARG A 173 -14.75 9.08 4.69
C ARG A 173 -15.44 7.75 4.92
N VAL A 174 -16.06 7.60 6.08
CA VAL A 174 -16.81 6.42 6.45
C VAL A 174 -18.23 6.86 6.79
N LEU A 175 -19.20 6.28 6.09
CA LEU A 175 -20.61 6.47 6.36
C LEU A 175 -21.07 5.37 7.33
N THR A 176 -21.46 5.80 8.53
CA THR A 176 -22.04 4.90 9.54
C THR A 176 -23.56 5.07 9.52
N VAL A 177 -24.29 4.03 9.15
CA VAL A 177 -25.76 4.02 9.22
C VAL A 177 -26.20 3.76 10.66
N GLN A 178 -26.97 4.69 11.26
CA GLN A 178 -27.57 4.48 12.58
C GLN A 178 -28.99 3.93 12.43
N GLY A 179 -29.29 2.84 13.14
CA GLY A 179 -30.64 2.24 13.15
C GLY A 179 -31.03 1.47 11.89
N ALA A 180 -30.07 1.14 11.02
CA ALA A 180 -30.23 0.29 9.85
C ALA A 180 -29.05 -0.68 9.76
N LYS A 181 -29.23 -1.82 9.07
CA LYS A 181 -28.19 -2.85 8.91
C LYS A 181 -27.20 -2.47 7.81
N ASP A 182 -27.71 -1.92 6.72
CA ASP A 182 -26.95 -1.61 5.51
C ASP A 182 -27.43 -0.29 4.87
N PRO A 183 -26.67 0.28 3.92
CA PRO A 183 -27.07 1.50 3.20
C PRO A 183 -28.40 1.37 2.45
N ASP A 184 -28.73 0.17 1.94
CA ASP A 184 -29.95 -0.10 1.18
C ASP A 184 -31.20 -0.03 2.07
N GLU A 185 -31.17 -0.61 3.27
CA GLU A 185 -32.22 -0.55 4.29
C GLU A 185 -32.40 0.88 4.78
N TYR A 186 -31.32 1.61 5.06
CA TYR A 186 -31.42 3.01 5.45
C TYR A 186 -32.09 3.85 4.36
N LEU A 187 -31.65 3.68 3.11
CA LEU A 187 -32.18 4.41 1.97
C LEU A 187 -33.67 4.10 1.75
N ARG A 188 -34.07 2.84 1.84
CA ARG A 188 -35.48 2.42 1.72
C ARG A 188 -36.34 2.97 2.86
N ALA A 189 -35.80 3.06 4.08
CA ALA A 189 -36.55 3.53 5.25
C ALA A 189 -36.63 5.06 5.37
N LYS A 190 -35.59 5.80 4.96
CA LYS A 190 -35.44 7.24 5.21
C LYS A 190 -35.43 8.10 3.94
N GLY A 191 -35.24 7.50 2.77
CA GLY A 191 -35.24 8.19 1.48
C GLY A 191 -33.90 8.82 1.10
N ALA A 192 -33.81 9.23 -0.18
CA ALA A 192 -32.58 9.74 -0.79
C ALA A 192 -32.05 11.02 -0.15
N ASP A 193 -32.93 11.95 0.25
CA ASP A 193 -32.51 13.21 0.87
C ASP A 193 -31.88 12.99 2.25
N ALA A 194 -32.44 12.08 3.05
CA ALA A 194 -31.85 11.68 4.32
C ALA A 194 -30.48 11.02 4.12
N PHE A 195 -30.35 10.15 3.10
CA PHE A 195 -29.06 9.52 2.78
C PHE A 195 -28.02 10.54 2.31
N ARG A 196 -28.41 11.55 1.53
CA ARG A 196 -27.51 12.65 1.12
C ARG A 196 -27.02 13.46 2.32
N ASN A 197 -27.92 13.80 3.25
CA ASN A 197 -27.55 14.47 4.49
C ASN A 197 -26.61 13.60 5.35
N LEU A 198 -26.80 12.28 5.35
CA LEU A 198 -25.92 11.35 6.05
C LEU A 198 -24.53 11.28 5.38
N LEU A 199 -24.47 11.26 4.05
CA LEU A 199 -23.21 11.33 3.29
C LEU A 199 -22.44 12.61 3.59
N GLU A 200 -23.10 13.77 3.68
CA GLU A 200 -22.44 15.04 4.03
C GLU A 200 -21.85 15.03 5.45
N LYS A 201 -22.51 14.31 6.36
CA LYS A 201 -22.06 14.13 7.75
C LYS A 201 -21.11 12.95 7.94
N SER A 202 -20.78 12.21 6.88
CA SER A 202 -19.86 11.07 6.98
C SER A 202 -18.53 11.49 7.58
N GLU A 203 -18.06 10.68 8.51
CA GLU A 203 -16.92 11.00 9.32
C GLU A 203 -15.64 10.74 8.53
N ASN A 204 -14.58 11.50 8.81
CA ASN A 204 -13.29 11.11 8.28
C ASN A 204 -12.84 9.79 8.95
N HIS A 205 -12.01 9.03 8.25
CA HIS A 205 -11.54 7.73 8.71
C HIS A 205 -10.77 7.74 10.05
N ILE A 206 -10.23 8.87 10.49
CA ILE A 206 -9.54 8.99 11.79
C ILE A 206 -10.58 9.07 12.91
N GLU A 207 -11.60 9.91 12.73
CA GLU A 207 -12.72 10.05 13.65
C GLU A 207 -13.45 8.70 13.83
N TYR A 208 -13.76 8.03 12.71
CA TYR A 208 -14.38 6.71 12.73
C TYR A 208 -13.58 5.70 13.57
N ARG A 209 -12.25 5.66 13.40
CA ARG A 209 -11.37 4.78 14.18
C ARG A 209 -11.31 5.20 15.65
N LEU A 210 -11.30 6.49 15.94
CA LEU A 210 -11.28 6.99 17.31
C LEU A 210 -12.57 6.64 18.05
N GLN A 211 -13.74 6.80 17.41
CA GLN A 211 -15.02 6.38 17.97
C GLN A 211 -15.11 4.86 18.16
N ALA A 212 -14.60 4.08 17.21
CA ALA A 212 -14.53 2.62 17.36
C ALA A 212 -13.63 2.20 18.53
N ILE A 213 -12.57 2.95 18.82
CA ILE A 213 -11.73 2.75 20.01
C ILE A 213 -12.52 3.14 21.27
N THR A 214 -13.17 4.31 21.28
CA THR A 214 -13.98 4.77 22.42
C THR A 214 -15.07 3.79 22.79
N GLY A 215 -15.77 3.21 21.82
CA GLY A 215 -16.86 2.25 22.08
C GLY A 215 -16.42 0.94 22.74
N LYS A 216 -15.11 0.69 22.92
CA LYS A 216 -14.58 -0.48 23.63
C LYS A 216 -14.43 -0.28 25.13
N TYR A 217 -14.49 0.97 25.61
CA TYR A 217 -14.08 1.34 26.96
C TYR A 217 -15.14 2.18 27.66
N ASP A 218 -15.35 1.94 28.94
CA ASP A 218 -16.07 2.85 29.82
C ASP A 218 -15.13 3.94 30.34
N LEU A 219 -15.28 5.16 29.80
CA LEU A 219 -14.42 6.29 30.17
C LEU A 219 -14.70 6.85 31.57
N SER A 220 -15.70 6.32 32.29
CA SER A 220 -15.91 6.63 33.71
C SER A 220 -14.96 5.84 34.63
N VAL A 221 -14.41 4.72 34.16
CA VAL A 221 -13.47 3.87 34.90
C VAL A 221 -12.03 4.26 34.56
N ASP A 222 -11.20 4.55 35.56
CA ASP A 222 -9.86 5.09 35.35
C ASP A 222 -8.91 4.11 34.62
N GLU A 223 -8.97 2.81 34.93
CA GLU A 223 -8.19 1.79 34.24
C GLU A 223 -8.54 1.69 32.75
N GLU A 224 -9.84 1.73 32.43
CA GLU A 224 -10.33 1.69 31.05
C GLU A 224 -10.04 2.98 30.29
N LYS A 225 -10.11 4.13 30.97
CA LYS A 225 -9.69 5.43 30.43
C LYS A 225 -8.20 5.42 30.04
N VAL A 226 -7.34 4.83 30.87
CA VAL A 226 -5.91 4.64 30.55
C VAL A 226 -5.74 3.70 29.35
N ALA A 227 -6.51 2.62 29.27
CA ALA A 227 -6.49 1.70 28.13
C ALA A 227 -6.95 2.37 26.82
N PHE A 228 -8.03 3.15 26.87
CA PHE A 228 -8.52 4.00 25.77
C PHE A 228 -7.44 4.94 25.28
N LEU A 229 -6.84 5.74 26.17
CA LEU A 229 -5.78 6.68 25.81
C LEU A 229 -4.57 5.96 25.22
N ARG A 230 -4.28 4.75 25.69
CA ARG A 230 -3.23 3.92 25.10
C ARG A 230 -3.58 3.46 23.69
N GLU A 231 -4.79 3.07 23.36
CA GLU A 231 -5.11 2.72 21.98
C GLU A 231 -5.19 3.97 21.08
N ALA A 232 -5.85 5.03 21.55
CA ALA A 232 -6.05 6.28 20.81
C ALA A 232 -4.72 6.98 20.48
N THR A 233 -3.82 7.15 21.45
CA THR A 233 -2.53 7.81 21.19
C THR A 233 -1.59 6.98 20.30
N ASP A 234 -1.77 5.65 20.23
CA ASP A 234 -1.02 4.81 19.28
C ASP A 234 -1.49 5.02 17.83
N LEU A 235 -2.82 5.10 17.63
CA LEU A 235 -3.45 5.47 16.37
C LEU A 235 -2.99 6.85 15.91
N ILE A 236 -3.12 7.85 16.78
CA ILE A 236 -2.78 9.25 16.47
C ILE A 236 -1.27 9.38 16.17
N ALA A 237 -0.39 8.71 16.92
CA ALA A 237 1.05 8.77 16.68
C ALA A 237 1.47 8.26 15.27
N ALA A 238 0.65 7.40 14.65
CA ALA A 238 0.90 6.87 13.30
C ALA A 238 0.56 7.88 12.18
N LEU A 239 -0.25 8.90 12.45
CA LEU A 239 -0.66 9.89 11.44
C LEU A 239 0.55 10.68 10.92
N PRO A 240 0.68 10.93 9.61
CA PRO A 240 1.84 11.63 9.05
C PRO A 240 1.87 13.13 9.41
N GLY A 241 0.73 13.82 9.40
CA GLY A 241 0.62 15.27 9.61
C GLY A 241 0.72 15.71 11.06
N ALA A 242 1.55 16.72 11.35
CA ALA A 242 1.70 17.26 12.72
C ALA A 242 0.43 17.93 13.24
N VAL A 243 -0.22 18.72 12.39
CA VAL A 243 -1.48 19.41 12.71
C VAL A 243 -2.61 18.40 12.97
N GLU A 244 -2.73 17.36 12.14
CA GLU A 244 -3.72 16.31 12.35
C GLU A 244 -3.53 15.63 13.71
N ARG A 245 -2.28 15.29 14.06
CA ARG A 245 -1.98 14.70 15.36
C ARG A 245 -2.42 15.58 16.52
N GLU A 246 -2.18 16.88 16.43
CA GLU A 246 -2.60 17.84 17.45
C GLU A 246 -4.13 17.87 17.59
N VAL A 247 -4.85 18.01 16.48
CA VAL A 247 -6.32 18.06 16.44
C VAL A 247 -6.94 16.81 17.06
N TYR A 248 -6.49 15.62 16.66
CA TYR A 248 -7.04 14.37 17.18
C TYR A 248 -6.58 14.06 18.61
N ALA A 249 -5.38 14.51 19.02
CA ALA A 249 -4.95 14.42 20.41
C ALA A 249 -5.83 15.27 21.33
N MET A 250 -6.15 16.51 20.93
CA MET A 250 -7.09 17.36 21.67
C MET A 250 -8.47 16.71 21.78
N ARG A 251 -8.96 16.07 20.71
CA ARG A 251 -10.24 15.34 20.74
C ARG A 251 -10.21 14.15 21.70
N ALA A 252 -9.17 13.32 21.64
CA ALA A 252 -9.01 12.19 22.57
C ALA A 252 -8.88 12.65 24.04
N ALA A 253 -8.23 13.79 24.27
CA ALA A 253 -8.15 14.41 25.59
C ALA A 253 -9.54 14.85 26.08
N ALA A 254 -10.31 15.55 25.25
CA ALA A 254 -11.66 15.98 25.58
C ALA A 254 -12.59 14.81 25.90
N MET A 255 -12.48 13.69 25.18
CA MET A 255 -13.29 12.48 25.42
C MET A 255 -12.95 11.79 26.75
N SER A 256 -11.66 11.74 27.11
CA SER A 256 -11.20 11.07 28.34
C SER A 256 -11.22 11.96 29.58
N GLY A 257 -11.37 13.28 29.42
CA GLY A 257 -11.28 14.27 30.50
C GLY A 257 -9.84 14.50 31.01
N VAL A 258 -8.83 13.97 30.31
CA VAL A 258 -7.41 14.18 30.64
C VAL A 258 -6.91 15.47 29.99
N SER A 259 -5.89 16.10 30.59
CA SER A 259 -5.32 17.34 30.03
C SER A 259 -4.75 17.12 28.62
N ALA A 260 -5.02 18.08 27.73
CA ALA A 260 -4.53 18.04 26.35
C ALA A 260 -3.01 17.91 26.28
N GLU A 261 -2.28 18.61 27.17
CA GLU A 261 -0.83 18.55 27.27
C GLU A 261 -0.30 17.14 27.58
N ALA A 262 -0.95 16.39 28.48
CA ALA A 262 -0.54 15.03 28.80
C ALA A 262 -0.75 14.09 27.59
N VAL A 263 -1.85 14.25 26.87
CA VAL A 263 -2.18 13.42 25.70
C VAL A 263 -1.25 13.74 24.53
N THR A 264 -1.03 15.02 24.20
CA THR A 264 -0.11 15.43 23.12
C THR A 264 1.33 15.01 23.43
N GLY A 265 1.76 15.15 24.68
CA GLY A 265 3.06 14.65 25.15
C GLY A 265 3.23 13.14 24.95
N GLU A 266 2.21 12.34 25.27
CA GLU A 266 2.25 10.90 25.05
C GLU A 266 2.27 10.53 23.56
N VAL A 267 1.50 11.22 22.72
CA VAL A 267 1.54 11.06 21.24
C VAL A 267 2.94 11.35 20.71
N ALA A 268 3.58 12.44 21.14
CA ALA A 268 4.94 12.79 20.73
C ALA A 268 5.96 11.73 21.16
N ARG A 269 5.89 11.27 22.41
CA ARG A 269 6.75 10.19 22.95
C ARG A 269 6.62 8.91 22.11
N ARG A 270 5.40 8.51 21.76
CA ARG A 270 5.14 7.31 20.95
C ARG A 270 5.61 7.44 19.53
N ARG A 271 5.40 8.59 18.90
CA ARG A 271 5.91 8.85 17.57
C ARG A 271 7.43 8.73 17.53
N LYS A 272 8.14 9.34 18.49
CA LYS A 272 9.61 9.22 18.61
C LYS A 272 10.05 7.75 18.73
N ARG A 273 9.35 6.95 19.54
CA ARG A 273 9.62 5.50 19.67
C ARG A 273 9.36 4.73 18.36
N LYS A 274 8.24 4.99 17.68
CA LYS A 274 7.91 4.36 16.38
C LYS A 274 8.97 4.71 15.33
N MET A 275 9.36 5.98 15.22
CA MET A 275 10.40 6.42 14.28
C MET A 275 11.78 5.82 14.60
N ALA A 276 12.17 5.77 15.89
CA ALA A 276 13.42 5.14 16.30
C ALA A 276 13.44 3.63 15.99
N ARG A 277 12.31 2.93 16.17
CA ARG A 277 12.19 1.51 15.82
C ARG A 277 12.30 1.30 14.31
N ALA A 278 11.57 2.09 13.51
CA ALA A 278 11.63 2.02 12.05
C ALA A 278 13.04 2.27 11.53
N ARG A 279 13.75 3.26 12.11
CA ARG A 279 15.16 3.53 11.81
C ARG A 279 16.06 2.33 12.13
N ARG A 280 15.95 1.74 13.32
CA ARG A 280 16.75 0.55 13.70
C ARG A 280 16.48 -0.67 12.82
N GLU A 281 15.23 -0.87 12.41
CA GLU A 281 14.83 -1.98 11.54
C GLU A 281 15.40 -1.81 10.13
N MET A 282 15.32 -0.60 9.60
CA MET A 282 15.94 -0.19 8.35
C MET A 282 17.46 -0.33 8.39
N GLU A 283 18.12 0.20 9.43
CA GLU A 283 19.56 0.02 9.66
C GLU A 283 19.93 -1.46 9.72
N ARG A 284 19.14 -2.29 10.42
CA ARG A 284 19.37 -3.73 10.50
C ARG A 284 19.26 -4.41 9.14
N GLU A 285 18.29 -4.02 8.31
CA GLU A 285 18.08 -4.58 6.97
C GLU A 285 19.21 -4.22 6.03
N ILE A 286 19.63 -2.95 6.04
CA ILE A 286 20.80 -2.43 5.31
C ILE A 286 22.09 -3.17 5.72
N LEU A 287 22.23 -3.50 7.01
CA LEU A 287 23.37 -4.21 7.58
C LEU A 287 23.22 -5.74 7.60
N ARG A 288 22.16 -6.33 7.02
CA ARG A 288 22.02 -7.81 6.92
C ARG A 288 23.17 -8.50 6.18
N PRO A 289 23.76 -7.91 5.11
CA PRO A 289 24.94 -8.47 4.45
C PRO A 289 26.20 -8.48 5.36
N ALA A 290 26.19 -7.72 6.47
CA ALA A 290 27.36 -7.49 7.33
C ALA A 290 27.78 -8.68 8.20
N ARG A 291 26.96 -9.73 8.31
CA ARG A 291 27.31 -10.90 9.15
C ARG A 291 28.40 -11.80 8.55
N THR A 292 28.89 -11.45 7.36
CA THR A 292 30.00 -12.09 6.64
C THR A 292 31.10 -11.09 6.26
N ALA A 293 31.13 -9.90 6.87
CA ALA A 293 31.92 -8.75 6.42
C ALA A 293 33.44 -8.83 6.68
N GLN A 294 34.02 -9.93 7.14
CA GLN A 294 35.48 -10.03 7.06
C GLN A 294 35.84 -10.71 5.73
N PRO A 295 36.50 -10.03 4.79
CA PRO A 295 36.89 -10.65 3.53
C PRO A 295 37.77 -11.86 3.84
N ARG A 296 37.42 -13.02 3.27
CA ARG A 296 38.17 -14.27 3.49
C ARG A 296 39.52 -14.28 2.75
N THR A 297 39.76 -13.29 1.92
CA THR A 297 40.89 -13.18 0.99
C THR A 297 41.84 -12.06 1.41
N GLY A 298 43.13 -12.37 1.50
CA GLY A 298 44.21 -11.38 1.37
C GLY A 298 44.53 -10.49 2.58
N GLY A 299 44.38 -10.94 3.83
CA GLY A 299 44.87 -10.18 5.01
C GLY A 299 44.18 -8.82 5.28
N ILE A 300 43.22 -8.41 4.44
CA ILE A 300 42.46 -7.16 4.55
C ILE A 300 41.60 -7.22 5.82
N ARG A 301 41.74 -6.18 6.65
CA ARG A 301 40.99 -6.06 7.90
C ARG A 301 40.28 -4.71 7.93
N TYR A 302 38.96 -4.77 8.04
CA TYR A 302 38.16 -3.57 8.26
C TYR A 302 38.30 -3.09 9.70
N GLU A 303 38.59 -1.80 9.87
CA GLU A 303 38.70 -1.17 11.19
C GLU A 303 37.33 -1.04 11.86
N ASN A 304 36.29 -0.74 11.07
CA ASN A 304 34.91 -0.67 11.50
C ASN A 304 34.03 -1.56 10.61
N LEU A 305 33.66 -2.74 11.11
CA LEU A 305 32.81 -3.70 10.38
C LEU A 305 31.44 -3.14 9.99
N ARG A 306 30.92 -2.16 10.75
CA ARG A 306 29.62 -1.54 10.49
C ARG A 306 29.72 -0.50 9.38
N SER A 307 30.77 0.32 9.39
CA SER A 307 31.09 1.23 8.29
C SER A 307 31.40 0.44 7.01
N ALA A 308 32.21 -0.60 7.11
CA ALA A 308 32.58 -1.45 5.98
C ALA A 308 31.38 -2.05 5.26
N ALA A 309 30.40 -2.56 6.00
CA ALA A 309 29.18 -3.11 5.38
C ALA A 309 28.37 -2.05 4.62
N ALA A 310 28.40 -0.80 5.09
CA ALA A 310 27.78 0.31 4.40
C ALA A 310 28.59 0.74 3.16
N GLU A 311 29.91 0.77 3.25
CA GLU A 311 30.85 1.03 2.14
C GLU A 311 30.68 -0.01 1.02
N GLU A 312 30.60 -1.30 1.35
CA GLU A 312 30.29 -2.37 0.40
C GLU A 312 28.91 -2.20 -0.23
N GLY A 313 27.92 -1.69 0.52
CA GLY A 313 26.60 -1.33 0.01
C GLY A 313 26.65 -0.19 -1.03
N VAL A 314 27.42 0.87 -0.74
CA VAL A 314 27.69 1.95 -1.69
C VAL A 314 28.32 1.41 -2.98
N ILE A 315 29.37 0.59 -2.85
CA ILE A 315 30.07 -0.02 -4.00
C ILE A 315 29.09 -0.86 -4.84
N ARG A 316 28.26 -1.70 -4.23
CA ARG A 316 27.28 -2.51 -4.97
C ARG A 316 26.24 -1.66 -5.68
N LEU A 317 25.68 -0.65 -5.02
CA LEU A 317 24.68 0.24 -5.63
C LEU A 317 25.24 1.03 -6.81
N LEU A 318 26.44 1.59 -6.66
CA LEU A 318 27.11 2.34 -7.72
C LEU A 318 27.52 1.45 -8.90
N TYR A 319 27.81 0.18 -8.64
CA TYR A 319 28.06 -0.80 -9.70
C TYR A 319 26.79 -1.14 -10.48
N LEU A 320 25.65 -1.29 -9.80
CA LEU A 320 24.36 -1.59 -10.42
C LEU A 320 23.76 -0.38 -11.17
N ASP A 321 23.91 0.81 -10.63
CA ASP A 321 23.42 2.06 -11.21
C ASP A 321 24.49 3.16 -11.17
N PRO A 322 25.38 3.22 -12.18
CA PRO A 322 26.42 4.23 -12.27
C PRO A 322 25.89 5.67 -12.36
N ALA A 323 24.62 5.88 -12.72
CA ALA A 323 24.04 7.22 -12.74
C ALA A 323 23.97 7.83 -11.33
N LEU A 324 24.03 7.01 -10.28
CA LEU A 324 24.06 7.48 -8.89
C LEU A 324 25.35 8.22 -8.51
N PHE A 325 26.42 8.14 -9.32
CA PHE A 325 27.57 9.04 -9.17
C PHE A 325 27.18 10.51 -9.37
N LEU A 326 26.15 10.79 -10.19
CA LEU A 326 25.66 12.15 -10.45
C LEU A 326 24.98 12.71 -9.19
N GLY A 327 25.70 13.59 -8.48
CA GLY A 327 25.22 14.26 -7.27
C GLY A 327 25.76 13.67 -5.96
N LEU A 328 26.68 12.69 -6.03
CA LEU A 328 27.38 12.15 -4.88
C LEU A 328 28.61 13.02 -4.53
N ASP A 329 28.47 13.96 -3.60
CA ASP A 329 29.59 14.78 -3.11
C ASP A 329 30.49 13.97 -2.13
N GLY A 330 31.80 13.98 -2.42
CA GLY A 330 32.94 13.83 -1.48
C GLY A 330 32.83 12.83 -0.32
N LEU A 331 32.71 11.52 -0.60
CA LEU A 331 33.34 10.55 0.30
C LEU A 331 34.87 10.73 0.19
N GLU A 332 35.52 10.82 1.34
CA GLU A 332 36.96 10.97 1.51
C GLU A 332 37.58 9.65 1.93
N GLU A 333 38.90 9.50 1.81
CA GLU A 333 39.61 8.29 2.26
C GLU A 333 39.36 7.99 3.74
N THR A 334 39.23 9.03 4.56
CA THR A 334 38.89 8.96 6.00
C THR A 334 37.49 8.42 6.29
N ASP A 335 36.62 8.37 5.29
CA ASP A 335 35.29 7.77 5.42
C ASP A 335 35.30 6.26 5.20
N PHE A 336 36.41 5.66 4.75
CA PHE A 336 36.46 4.23 4.48
C PHE A 336 37.18 3.47 5.58
N SER A 337 36.58 2.37 6.01
CA SER A 337 37.07 1.45 7.03
C SER A 337 38.28 0.62 6.58
N SER A 338 38.63 0.67 5.30
CA SER A 338 39.81 0.01 4.71
C SER A 338 40.29 0.79 3.49
N PRO A 339 41.63 0.92 3.31
CA PRO A 339 42.22 1.52 2.12
C PRO A 339 41.79 0.84 0.81
N GLU A 340 41.51 -0.47 0.85
CA GLU A 340 41.09 -1.25 -0.31
C GLU A 340 39.67 -0.88 -0.77
N LEU A 341 38.74 -0.63 0.16
CA LEU A 341 37.39 -0.16 -0.18
C LEU A 341 37.42 1.25 -0.79
N TRP A 342 38.26 2.14 -0.25
CA TRP A 342 38.52 3.45 -0.84
C TRP A 342 39.06 3.33 -2.26
N ARG A 343 40.08 2.49 -2.47
CA ARG A 343 40.66 2.25 -3.80
C ARG A 343 39.61 1.75 -4.80
N ILE A 344 38.76 0.81 -4.41
CA ILE A 344 37.66 0.31 -5.26
C ILE A 344 36.73 1.46 -5.66
N TYR A 345 36.27 2.24 -4.67
CA TYR A 345 35.37 3.37 -4.91
C TYR A 345 35.96 4.41 -5.87
N VAL A 346 37.22 4.82 -5.64
CA VAL A 346 37.92 5.79 -6.50
C VAL A 346 38.03 5.26 -7.93
N ARG A 347 38.41 3.98 -8.13
CA ARG A 347 38.50 3.41 -9.48
C ARG A 347 37.15 3.34 -10.18
N MET A 348 36.08 3.04 -9.46
CA MET A 348 34.73 3.08 -10.04
C MET A 348 34.36 4.49 -10.46
N ARG A 349 34.66 5.50 -9.64
CA ARG A 349 34.38 6.91 -9.94
C ARG A 349 35.17 7.38 -11.17
N GLU A 350 36.47 7.14 -11.23
CA GLU A 350 37.32 7.50 -12.38
C GLU A 350 36.80 6.90 -13.69
N ARG A 351 36.36 5.63 -13.65
CA ARG A 351 35.78 4.99 -14.84
C ARG A 351 34.41 5.56 -15.19
N ALA A 352 33.55 5.83 -14.22
CA ALA A 352 32.25 6.46 -14.46
C ALA A 352 32.41 7.86 -15.09
N ASP A 353 33.34 8.67 -14.59
CA ASP A 353 33.63 10.02 -15.09
C ASP A 353 34.19 10.01 -16.51
N THR A 354 34.96 8.98 -16.87
CA THR A 354 35.49 8.79 -18.24
C THR A 354 34.54 8.04 -19.17
N GLY A 355 33.33 7.69 -18.73
CA GLY A 355 32.35 6.92 -19.50
C GLY A 355 32.75 5.46 -19.76
N GLY A 356 33.69 4.93 -18.98
CA GLY A 356 34.16 3.55 -19.07
C GLY A 356 33.20 2.55 -18.42
N ILE A 357 33.22 1.30 -18.89
CA ILE A 357 32.44 0.20 -18.31
C ILE A 357 32.96 -0.10 -16.90
N LEU A 358 32.05 -0.22 -15.93
CA LEU A 358 32.32 -0.76 -14.60
C LEU A 358 32.24 -2.29 -14.67
N SER A 359 33.39 -2.97 -14.70
CA SER A 359 33.48 -4.42 -14.58
C SER A 359 34.72 -4.80 -13.79
N VAL A 360 34.68 -5.96 -13.11
CA VAL A 360 35.84 -6.48 -12.37
C VAL A 360 37.06 -6.55 -13.29
N ALA A 361 36.90 -7.15 -14.47
CA ALA A 361 37.98 -7.30 -15.45
C ALA A 361 38.60 -5.96 -15.88
N ALA A 362 37.77 -4.92 -16.06
CA ALA A 362 38.24 -3.60 -16.44
C ALA A 362 38.96 -2.84 -15.32
N MET A 363 38.84 -3.30 -14.07
CA MET A 363 39.46 -2.68 -12.90
C MET A 363 40.57 -3.54 -12.27
N SER A 364 40.69 -4.83 -12.65
CA SER A 364 41.64 -5.78 -12.07
C SER A 364 43.10 -5.32 -12.12
N GLU A 365 43.54 -4.72 -13.22
CA GLU A 365 44.92 -4.22 -13.37
C GLU A 365 45.24 -3.12 -12.34
N ALA A 366 44.31 -2.18 -12.14
CA ALA A 366 44.47 -1.05 -11.23
C ALA A 366 44.24 -1.42 -9.74
N LEU A 367 43.40 -2.41 -9.48
CA LEU A 367 43.07 -2.88 -8.13
C LEU A 367 44.04 -3.95 -7.61
N GLY A 368 44.75 -4.64 -8.51
CA GLY A 368 45.56 -5.80 -8.15
C GLY A 368 44.71 -7.02 -7.79
N PRO A 369 45.35 -8.17 -7.52
CA PRO A 369 44.65 -9.44 -7.28
C PRO A 369 43.75 -9.40 -6.04
N GLU A 370 44.19 -8.76 -4.96
CA GLU A 370 43.43 -8.67 -3.70
C GLU A 370 42.22 -7.74 -3.82
N GLY A 371 42.38 -6.57 -4.44
CA GLY A 371 41.27 -5.64 -4.68
C GLY A 371 40.24 -6.18 -5.68
N ALA A 372 40.68 -6.92 -6.71
CA ALA A 372 39.77 -7.59 -7.65
C ALA A 372 38.98 -8.73 -6.98
N ALA A 373 39.62 -9.50 -6.10
CA ALA A 373 38.96 -10.54 -5.31
C ALA A 373 37.93 -9.94 -4.34
N LEU A 374 38.30 -8.85 -3.66
CA LEU A 374 37.41 -8.14 -2.76
C LEU A 374 36.19 -7.57 -3.51
N LEU A 375 36.40 -6.88 -4.63
CA LEU A 375 35.29 -6.38 -5.45
C LEU A 375 34.38 -7.53 -5.91
N THR A 376 34.94 -8.68 -6.27
CA THR A 376 34.15 -9.85 -6.65
C THR A 376 33.29 -10.38 -5.49
N ASP A 377 33.86 -10.48 -4.28
CA ASP A 377 33.11 -10.88 -3.07
C ASP A 377 31.98 -9.90 -2.74
N ILE A 378 32.26 -8.60 -2.84
CA ILE A 378 31.28 -7.54 -2.65
C ILE A 378 30.11 -7.74 -3.63
N LEU A 379 30.38 -7.87 -4.92
CA LEU A 379 29.34 -7.97 -5.95
C LEU A 379 28.49 -9.25 -5.88
N GLN A 380 28.96 -10.31 -5.20
CA GLN A 380 28.17 -11.52 -4.96
C GLN A 380 27.07 -11.33 -3.89
N LYS A 381 27.16 -10.28 -3.06
CA LYS A 381 26.17 -10.00 -2.00
C LYS A 381 24.93 -9.33 -2.61
N PRO A 382 23.70 -9.77 -2.28
CA PRO A 382 22.49 -9.26 -2.90
C PRO A 382 22.30 -7.76 -2.64
N GLU A 383 21.99 -7.01 -3.68
CA GLU A 383 21.69 -5.58 -3.62
C GLU A 383 20.61 -5.23 -4.65
N SER A 384 19.83 -4.20 -4.37
CA SER A 384 18.73 -3.78 -5.24
C SER A 384 18.88 -2.32 -5.66
N ALA A 385 18.83 -2.06 -6.97
CA ALA A 385 18.73 -0.70 -7.49
C ALA A 385 17.34 -0.05 -7.25
N ALA A 386 16.34 -0.82 -6.79
CA ALA A 386 15.01 -0.29 -6.49
C ALA A 386 15.08 0.68 -5.29
N ASN A 387 14.87 1.98 -5.56
CA ASN A 387 15.13 3.09 -4.64
C ASN A 387 16.63 3.33 -4.33
N GLY A 388 17.53 3.00 -5.26
CA GLY A 388 18.99 3.09 -5.09
C GLY A 388 19.49 4.43 -4.55
N LYS A 389 18.86 5.56 -4.92
CA LYS A 389 19.17 6.88 -4.37
C LYS A 389 18.98 6.98 -2.85
N ARG A 390 17.86 6.46 -2.34
CA ARG A 390 17.55 6.51 -0.91
C ARG A 390 18.46 5.56 -0.15
N ALA A 391 18.65 4.34 -0.67
CA ALA A 391 19.58 3.38 -0.09
C ALA A 391 21.02 3.93 -0.04
N LEU A 392 21.46 4.63 -1.08
CA LEU A 392 22.76 5.31 -1.11
C LEU A 392 22.88 6.39 -0.02
N GLU A 393 21.85 7.23 0.16
CA GLU A 393 21.80 8.21 1.26
C GLU A 393 21.92 7.51 2.63
N ASP A 394 21.19 6.41 2.83
CA ASP A 394 21.21 5.68 4.09
C ASP A 394 22.57 5.02 4.37
N TYR A 395 23.25 4.50 3.34
CA TYR A 395 24.61 3.96 3.47
C TYR A 395 25.62 5.05 3.84
N ILE A 396 25.59 6.20 3.17
CA ILE A 396 26.47 7.34 3.48
C ILE A 396 26.24 7.85 4.90
N ASP A 397 24.99 7.92 5.34
CA ASP A 397 24.64 8.31 6.71
C ASP A 397 25.26 7.35 7.73
N ILE A 398 25.26 6.03 7.47
CA ILE A 398 25.93 5.05 8.34
C ILE A 398 27.44 5.28 8.35
N ILE A 399 28.07 5.41 7.18
CA ILE A 399 29.53 5.63 7.05
C ILE A 399 29.96 6.87 7.87
N LYS A 400 29.28 8.00 7.65
CA LYS A 400 29.61 9.26 8.33
C LYS A 400 29.31 9.22 9.82
N THR A 401 28.25 8.53 10.25
CA THR A 401 27.92 8.39 11.69
C THR A 401 28.96 7.54 12.41
N GLU A 402 29.42 6.46 11.77
CA GLU A 402 30.38 5.52 12.35
C GLU A 402 31.81 6.06 12.38
N ASN A 403 32.15 6.96 11.45
CA ASN A 403 33.48 7.61 11.38
C ASN A 403 33.49 9.03 11.99
N ALA A 404 32.39 9.47 12.61
CA ALA A 404 32.31 10.75 13.29
C ALA A 404 33.28 10.79 14.49
N ALA A 405 34.04 11.88 14.62
CA ALA A 405 34.92 12.08 15.75
C ALA A 405 34.12 12.07 17.08
N PRO A 406 34.71 11.61 18.20
CA PRO A 406 34.05 11.68 19.49
C PRO A 406 33.69 13.14 19.81
N GLY A 407 32.38 13.47 19.83
CA GLY A 407 31.88 14.82 20.14
C GLY A 407 30.99 15.48 19.07
N THR A 408 30.76 14.86 17.91
CA THR A 408 29.78 15.39 16.93
C THR A 408 28.36 15.37 17.50
N THR A 409 27.67 16.52 17.49
CA THR A 409 26.34 16.62 18.11
C THR A 409 25.23 16.12 17.18
N PRO A 410 24.08 15.65 17.70
CA PRO A 410 22.92 15.27 16.89
C PRO A 410 22.38 16.39 15.99
N GLU A 411 22.62 17.66 16.34
CA GLU A 411 22.22 18.84 15.57
C GLU A 411 23.11 19.04 14.34
N ASP A 412 24.43 18.80 14.46
CA ASP A 412 25.37 18.85 13.33
C ASP A 412 25.02 17.81 12.26
N MET A 413 24.64 16.61 12.71
CA MET A 413 24.19 15.53 11.82
C MET A 413 22.86 15.85 11.14
N LEU A 414 21.94 16.55 11.83
CA LEU A 414 20.65 16.96 11.29
C LEU A 414 20.79 18.06 10.23
N ALA A 415 21.64 19.06 10.50
CA ALA A 415 21.94 20.15 9.59
C ALA A 415 22.60 19.66 8.30
N TYR A 416 23.49 18.67 8.40
CA TYR A 416 24.09 18.00 7.24
C TYR A 416 23.04 17.23 6.41
N ARG A 417 22.17 16.46 7.07
CA ARG A 417 21.07 15.72 6.42
C ARG A 417 20.17 16.63 5.59
N ASP A 418 19.83 17.79 6.14
CA ASP A 418 18.94 18.74 5.48
C ASP A 418 19.66 19.43 4.29
N LYS A 419 20.98 19.62 4.38
CA LYS A 419 21.85 20.11 3.28
C LYS A 419 22.00 19.10 2.13
N GLN A 420 22.07 17.80 2.41
CA GLN A 420 22.12 16.79 1.35
C GLN A 420 20.76 16.63 0.65
N ARG A 421 19.68 16.64 1.43
CA ARG A 421 18.31 16.59 0.91
C ARG A 421 17.95 17.75 -0.01
N SER A 422 18.46 18.96 0.24
CA SER A 422 18.21 20.11 -0.64
C SER A 422 18.95 19.97 -1.97
N LYS A 423 20.23 19.61 -1.94
CA LYS A 423 21.07 19.49 -3.14
C LYS A 423 20.64 18.39 -4.12
N LEU A 424 20.26 17.22 -3.59
CA LEU A 424 19.74 16.11 -4.38
C LEU A 424 18.33 16.39 -4.95
N LYS A 425 17.64 17.43 -4.46
CA LYS A 425 16.37 17.94 -5.02
C LYS A 425 16.56 19.10 -5.99
N GLU A 426 17.51 20.00 -5.75
CA GLU A 426 17.70 21.23 -6.54
C GLU A 426 18.10 20.99 -8.00
N LYS A 427 18.80 19.91 -8.33
CA LYS A 427 19.17 19.61 -9.73
C LYS A 427 18.08 18.95 -10.59
N LYS A 428 16.86 18.74 -10.05
CA LYS A 428 15.67 18.40 -10.87
C LYS A 428 15.08 19.62 -11.62
N GLY A 429 15.61 20.83 -11.41
CA GLY A 429 15.10 22.06 -12.03
C GLY A 429 15.62 22.38 -13.43
N TYR A 430 16.60 21.66 -13.97
CA TYR A 430 17.10 21.88 -15.34
C TYR A 430 17.14 20.56 -16.11
N GLY A 431 16.11 20.34 -16.89
CA GLY A 431 15.89 19.17 -17.73
C GLY A 431 14.43 19.10 -18.13
N GLY A 432 14.01 20.06 -18.96
CA GLY A 432 12.74 20.01 -19.68
C GLY A 432 12.77 19.02 -20.82
#